data_AF-A0A9W6XEK5-F1
#
_entry.id   AF-A0A9W6XEK5-F1
#
_cell.length_a   1.000
_cell.length_b   1.000
_cell.length_c   1.000
_cell.angle_alpha   90.00
_cell.angle_beta   90.00
_cell.angle_gamma   90.00
#
_symmetry.space_group_name_H-M   'P 1'
#
loop_
_entity.id
_entity.type
_entity.pdbx_description
1 polymer ?
#
loop_
_entity_poly.entity_id
_entity_poly.type
_entity_poly.pdbx_seq_one_letter_code
_entity_poly.pdbx_strand_id
1 'polypeptide(L)'
;MASFLILDSTNLVQDRTTSTWKYSFPGSAADFRDVVCAIQSITMYNSEYNIDSFQFQNTTFKAEVPTAATTSTISISLQDGIYSYDDINRSIQTALVNAGTYLINPSGENVFYLKVCENSVYYVSD
;
A
#
# COMPACT_ATOMS: atom_id res chain seq x y z
N MET A 1 -14.96 14.74 -27.30
CA MET A 1 -15.62 14.34 -26.04
C MET A 1 -15.11 12.97 -25.67
N ALA A 2 -14.57 12.81 -24.47
CA ALA A 2 -14.25 11.50 -23.91
C ALA A 2 -15.40 11.11 -22.97
N SER A 3 -15.97 9.92 -23.18
CA SER A 3 -17.00 9.35 -22.30
C SER A 3 -16.33 8.32 -21.40
N PHE A 4 -16.44 8.51 -20.09
CA PHE A 4 -15.92 7.56 -19.12
C PHE A 4 -16.99 6.52 -18.77
N LEU A 5 -16.63 5.25 -18.85
CA LEU A 5 -17.44 4.13 -18.34
C LEU A 5 -16.88 3.72 -16.99
N ILE A 6 -17.69 3.80 -15.93
CA ILE A 6 -17.33 3.32 -14.59
C ILE A 6 -17.93 1.93 -14.42
N LEU A 7 -17.10 0.97 -14.02
CA LEU A 7 -17.50 -0.38 -13.64
C LEU A 7 -17.41 -0.52 -12.13
N ASP A 8 -18.47 -1.00 -11.49
CA ASP A 8 -18.52 -1.23 -10.04
C ASP A 8 -19.08 -2.63 -9.69
N SER A 9 -19.43 -2.87 -8.43
CA SER A 9 -19.97 -4.15 -7.96
C SER A 9 -21.29 -4.55 -8.64
N THR A 10 -22.03 -3.62 -9.23
CA THR A 10 -23.24 -3.91 -10.00
C THR A 10 -22.93 -4.52 -11.37
N ASN A 11 -21.71 -4.30 -11.88
CA ASN A 11 -21.23 -4.90 -13.13
C ASN A 11 -20.49 -6.22 -12.90
N LEU A 12 -20.29 -6.63 -11.65
CA LEU A 12 -19.62 -7.88 -11.34
C LEU A 12 -20.46 -9.05 -11.84
N VAL A 13 -19.86 -9.87 -12.69
CA VAL A 13 -20.44 -11.16 -13.06
C VAL A 13 -20.23 -12.09 -11.87
N GLN A 14 -21.33 -12.56 -11.28
CA GLN A 14 -21.26 -13.57 -10.24
C GLN A 14 -20.82 -14.90 -10.84
N ASP A 15 -19.51 -15.16 -10.76
CA ASP A 15 -18.88 -16.44 -11.00
C ASP A 15 -18.18 -16.93 -9.71
N ARG A 16 -17.45 -18.04 -9.78
CA ARG A 16 -16.75 -18.60 -8.62
C ARG A 16 -15.49 -17.84 -8.20
N THR A 17 -14.99 -16.93 -9.04
CA THR A 17 -13.70 -16.25 -8.85
C THR A 17 -13.84 -14.73 -8.69
N THR A 18 -15.03 -14.18 -8.91
CA THR A 18 -15.38 -12.75 -8.83
C THR A 18 -14.39 -11.86 -9.56
N SER A 19 -13.95 -12.29 -10.74
CA SER A 19 -12.86 -11.66 -11.49
C SER A 19 -13.30 -11.02 -12.81
N THR A 20 -14.59 -11.10 -13.14
CA THR A 20 -15.14 -10.63 -14.42
C THR A 20 -16.15 -9.51 -14.17
N TRP A 21 -15.94 -8.35 -14.80
CA TRP A 21 -16.91 -7.25 -14.85
C TRP A 21 -17.48 -7.11 -16.26
N LYS A 22 -18.81 -6.98 -16.37
CA LYS A 22 -19.51 -6.85 -17.66
C LYS A 22 -20.43 -5.63 -17.64
N TYR A 23 -20.24 -4.76 -18.62
CA TYR A 23 -21.19 -3.70 -18.94
C TYR A 23 -21.93 -4.03 -20.23
N SER A 24 -23.25 -3.90 -20.20
CA SER A 24 -24.10 -4.09 -21.39
C SER A 24 -24.69 -2.74 -21.78
N PHE A 25 -24.36 -2.25 -22.97
CA PHE A 25 -24.91 -1.00 -23.47
C PHE A 25 -26.45 -1.13 -23.59
N PRO A 26 -27.23 -0.14 -23.10
CA PRO A 26 -28.68 -0.22 -23.13
C PRO A 26 -29.22 -0.08 -24.57
N GLY A 27 -30.02 -1.04 -25.01
CA GLY A 27 -30.70 -1.00 -26.32
C GLY A 27 -29.73 -0.89 -27.51
N SER A 28 -30.01 0.04 -28.43
CA SER A 28 -29.16 0.34 -29.60
C SER A 28 -28.18 1.51 -29.35
N ALA A 29 -27.92 1.86 -28.08
CA ALA A 29 -27.14 3.06 -27.73
C ALA A 29 -25.67 3.00 -28.18
N ALA A 30 -25.16 1.80 -28.51
CA ALA A 30 -23.85 1.61 -29.10
C ALA A 30 -23.97 0.68 -30.30
N ASP A 31 -23.51 1.14 -31.46
CA ASP A 31 -23.37 0.35 -32.67
C ASP A 31 -21.87 0.19 -32.98
N PHE A 32 -21.39 -1.04 -32.89
CA PHE A 32 -19.99 -1.37 -33.13
C PHE A 32 -19.73 -1.96 -34.52
N ARG A 33 -20.63 -1.73 -35.49
CA ARG A 33 -20.39 -2.13 -36.89
C ARG A 33 -19.29 -1.29 -37.51
N ASP A 34 -18.32 -1.97 -38.13
CA ASP A 34 -17.18 -1.37 -38.86
C ASP A 34 -16.33 -0.38 -38.04
N VAL A 35 -16.27 -0.54 -36.71
CA VAL A 35 -15.42 0.27 -35.82
C VAL A 35 -14.36 -0.60 -35.14
N VAL A 36 -13.18 0.00 -34.92
CA VAL A 36 -12.10 -0.59 -34.12
C VAL A 36 -12.07 0.12 -32.77
N CYS A 37 -12.20 -0.65 -31.70
CA CYS A 37 -12.08 -0.14 -30.33
C CYS A 37 -10.71 -0.50 -29.76
N ALA A 38 -10.07 0.46 -29.10
CA ALA A 38 -8.84 0.24 -28.35
C ALA A 38 -9.02 0.79 -26.93
N ILE A 39 -8.42 0.11 -25.96
CA ILE A 39 -8.42 0.55 -24.56
C ILE A 39 -7.27 1.55 -24.40
N GLN A 40 -7.58 2.77 -23.97
CA GLN A 40 -6.56 3.79 -23.72
C GLN A 40 -5.82 3.56 -22.40
N SER A 41 -6.55 3.21 -21.34
CA SER A 41 -6.00 2.96 -20.01
C SER A 41 -6.98 2.16 -19.16
N ILE A 42 -6.46 1.35 -18.25
CA ILE A 42 -7.22 0.72 -17.17
C ILE A 42 -6.59 1.19 -15.86
N THR A 43 -7.42 1.69 -14.94
CA THR A 43 -7.00 2.05 -13.59
C THR A 43 -7.75 1.16 -12.62
N MET A 44 -7.03 0.46 -11.76
CA MET A 44 -7.60 -0.39 -10.72
C MET A 44 -6.88 -0.08 -9.42
N TYR A 45 -7.64 -0.01 -8.32
CA TYR A 45 -7.04 0.09 -7.00
C TYR A 45 -6.33 -1.23 -6.67
N ASN A 46 -5.15 -1.16 -6.06
CA ASN A 46 -4.53 -2.36 -5.52
C ASN A 46 -5.37 -2.85 -4.34
N SER A 47 -5.94 -4.05 -4.48
CA SER A 47 -6.89 -4.63 -3.52
C SER A 47 -6.19 -5.46 -2.44
N GLU A 48 -4.87 -5.63 -2.52
CA GLU A 48 -4.10 -6.40 -1.55
C GLU A 48 -3.38 -5.46 -0.58
N TYR A 49 -3.62 -5.67 0.70
CA TYR A 49 -2.88 -5.03 1.76
C TYR A 49 -1.47 -5.61 1.80
N ASN A 50 -0.45 -4.76 1.78
CA ASN A 50 0.93 -5.21 1.99
C ASN A 50 1.25 -5.37 3.48
N ILE A 51 0.43 -4.80 4.36
CA ILE A 51 0.44 -5.02 5.80
C ILE A 51 -0.87 -5.69 6.19
N ASP A 52 -0.80 -6.94 6.65
CA ASP A 52 -1.99 -7.75 6.98
C ASP A 52 -1.71 -8.68 8.17
N SER A 53 -2.54 -8.54 9.21
CA SER A 53 -2.43 -9.30 10.46
C SER A 53 -2.71 -10.79 10.31
N PHE A 54 -3.55 -11.19 9.34
CA PHE A 54 -3.96 -12.58 9.14
C PHE A 54 -3.05 -13.31 8.15
N GLN A 55 -2.82 -12.69 6.99
CA GLN A 55 -2.11 -13.31 5.87
C GLN A 55 -0.60 -13.27 6.04
N PHE A 56 -0.06 -12.15 6.53
CA PHE A 56 1.39 -11.91 6.58
C PHE A 56 1.93 -11.77 8.00
N GLN A 57 1.08 -11.51 8.99
CA GLN A 57 1.45 -11.28 10.41
C GLN A 57 2.55 -10.21 10.55
N ASN A 58 2.57 -9.23 9.64
CA ASN A 58 3.62 -8.22 9.51
C ASN A 58 3.21 -6.84 10.03
N THR A 59 2.23 -6.79 10.93
CA THR A 59 1.68 -5.55 11.51
C THR A 59 2.51 -4.99 12.65
N THR A 60 3.46 -5.74 13.19
CA THR A 60 4.29 -5.27 14.31
C THR A 60 5.75 -5.59 14.09
N PHE A 61 6.60 -4.66 14.51
CA PHE A 61 8.04 -4.86 14.54
C PHE A 61 8.64 -4.08 15.71
N LYS A 62 9.82 -4.50 16.13
CA LYS A 62 10.48 -3.97 17.34
C LYS A 62 11.84 -3.42 16.98
N ALA A 63 12.16 -2.28 17.57
CA ALA A 63 13.49 -1.70 17.52
C ALA A 63 14.09 -1.73 18.92
N GLU A 64 15.26 -2.35 19.06
CA GLU A 64 16.07 -2.23 20.27
C GLU A 64 16.94 -0.99 20.15
N VAL A 65 16.84 -0.12 21.15
CA VAL A 65 17.53 1.17 21.17
C VAL A 65 18.43 1.23 22.41
N PRO A 66 19.72 1.58 22.25
CA PRO A 66 20.62 1.70 23.37
C PRO A 66 20.24 2.89 24.25
N THR A 67 20.30 2.67 25.56
CA THR A 67 20.27 3.70 26.60
C THR A 67 21.64 3.72 27.29
N ALA A 68 21.86 4.63 28.24
CA ALA A 68 23.17 4.83 28.86
C ALA A 68 23.83 3.55 29.39
N ALA A 69 23.05 2.61 29.96
CA ALA A 69 23.58 1.38 30.56
C ALA A 69 22.89 0.08 30.07
N THR A 70 21.74 0.17 29.41
CA THR A 70 20.96 -0.99 28.94
C THR A 70 20.34 -0.71 27.57
N THR A 71 19.57 -1.65 27.02
CA THR A 71 18.71 -1.41 25.87
C THR A 71 17.26 -1.21 26.32
N SER A 72 16.50 -0.45 25.53
CA SER A 72 15.04 -0.36 25.60
C SER A 72 14.44 -0.91 24.31
N THR A 73 13.25 -1.50 24.37
CA THR A 73 12.56 -2.03 23.20
C THR A 73 11.37 -1.16 22.86
N ILE A 74 11.38 -0.58 21.67
CA ILE A 74 10.25 0.18 21.13
C ILE A 74 9.45 -0.74 20.21
N SER A 75 8.17 -0.93 20.54
CA SER A 75 7.24 -1.65 19.66
C SER A 75 6.58 -0.67 18.71
N ILE A 76 6.64 -0.94 17.41
CA ILE A 76 5.93 -0.21 16.38
C ILE A 76 4.83 -1.11 15.85
N SER A 77 3.60 -0.58 15.81
CA SER A 77 2.44 -1.26 15.26
C SER A 77 1.84 -0.47 14.11
N LEU A 78 1.43 -1.20 13.07
CA LEU A 78 0.71 -0.72 11.90
C LEU A 78 -0.67 -1.38 11.91
N GLN A 79 -1.69 -0.66 11.46
CA GLN A 79 -2.99 -1.25 11.16
C GLN A 79 -2.93 -1.94 9.80
N ASP A 80 -3.78 -2.94 9.58
CA ASP A 80 -3.92 -3.60 8.28
C ASP A 80 -4.24 -2.57 7.19
N GLY A 81 -3.54 -2.66 6.05
CA GLY A 81 -3.71 -1.71 4.97
C GLY A 81 -2.58 -1.71 3.95
N ILE A 82 -2.65 -0.74 3.04
CA ILE A 82 -1.61 -0.50 2.03
C ILE A 82 -0.73 0.68 2.44
N TYR A 83 0.58 0.43 2.55
CA TYR A 83 1.56 1.43 2.97
C TYR A 83 2.68 1.56 1.95
N SER A 84 3.05 2.79 1.60
CA SER A 84 4.35 3.04 0.98
C SER A 84 5.47 2.91 2.01
N TYR A 85 6.72 2.78 1.56
CA TYR A 85 7.86 2.81 2.47
C TYR A 85 7.93 4.12 3.27
N ASP A 86 7.52 5.24 2.68
CA ASP A 86 7.46 6.54 3.36
C ASP A 86 6.40 6.55 4.47
N ASP A 87 5.26 5.91 4.25
CA ASP A 87 4.22 5.80 5.29
C ASP A 87 4.68 4.91 6.45
N ILE A 88 5.36 3.79 6.15
CA ILE A 88 5.98 2.94 7.18
C ILE A 88 7.01 3.74 7.97
N ASN A 89 7.90 4.46 7.29
CA ASN A 89 8.91 5.29 7.93
C ASN A 89 8.29 6.40 8.80
N ARG A 90 7.18 7.00 8.37
CA ARG A 90 6.46 7.99 9.19
C ARG A 90 5.91 7.38 10.48
N SER A 91 5.37 6.17 10.42
CA SER A 91 4.90 5.44 11.61
C SER A 91 6.05 5.11 12.56
N ILE A 92 7.21 4.73 12.03
CA ILE A 92 8.44 4.51 12.81
C ILE A 92 8.87 5.78 13.52
N GLN A 93 8.99 6.88 12.77
CA GLN A 93 9.39 8.18 13.32
C GLN A 93 8.42 8.64 14.41
N THR A 94 7.12 8.44 14.22
CA THR A 94 6.10 8.77 15.22
C THR A 94 6.31 7.97 16.51
N ALA A 95 6.54 6.66 16.40
CA ALA A 95 6.82 5.81 17.56
C ALA A 95 8.12 6.23 18.28
N LEU A 96 9.17 6.56 17.53
CA LEU A 96 10.45 7.02 18.08
C LEU A 96 10.33 8.39 18.75
N VAL A 97 9.57 9.33 18.19
CA VAL A 97 9.31 10.63 18.81
C VAL A 97 8.57 10.45 20.14
N ASN A 98 7.52 9.62 20.16
CA ASN A 98 6.75 9.33 21.37
C ASN A 98 7.61 8.65 22.45
N ALA A 99 8.59 7.85 22.05
CA ALA A 99 9.55 7.22 22.95
C ALA A 99 10.75 8.12 23.31
N GLY A 100 10.83 9.35 22.77
CA GLY A 100 11.98 10.25 22.97
C GLY A 100 13.29 9.75 22.34
N THR A 101 13.21 8.85 21.37
CA THR A 101 14.36 8.16 20.77
C THR A 101 14.75 8.76 19.42
N TYR A 102 15.23 10.00 19.45
CA TYR A 102 15.73 10.73 18.29
C TYR A 102 16.80 11.73 18.75
N LEU A 103 17.63 12.18 17.81
CA LEU A 103 18.56 13.29 18.07
C LEU A 103 18.03 14.56 17.43
N ILE A 104 18.50 15.71 17.89
CA ILE A 104 18.18 17.01 17.31
C ILE A 104 19.45 17.54 16.65
N ASN A 105 19.38 17.88 15.37
CA ASN A 105 20.52 18.49 14.67
C ASN A 105 20.69 19.97 15.09
N PRO A 106 21.81 20.61 14.75
CA PRO A 106 22.01 22.04 15.07
C PRO A 106 20.98 23.00 14.45
N SER A 107 20.20 22.55 13.47
CA SER A 107 19.11 23.31 12.85
C SER A 107 17.76 23.10 13.54
N GLY A 108 17.70 22.28 14.60
CA GLY A 108 16.49 21.99 15.36
C GLY A 108 15.62 20.87 14.79
N GLU A 109 16.10 20.12 13.79
CA GLU A 109 15.35 19.04 13.15
C GLU A 109 15.61 17.70 13.83
N ASN A 110 14.56 16.86 13.90
CA ASN A 110 14.67 15.51 14.42
C ASN A 110 15.42 14.60 13.44
N VAL A 111 16.46 13.94 13.93
CA VAL A 111 17.29 12.98 13.21
C VAL A 111 16.98 11.58 13.72
N PHE A 112 16.60 10.71 12.78
CA PHE A 112 16.27 9.32 13.02
C PHE A 112 17.32 8.40 12.39
N TYR A 113 17.74 7.37 13.14
CA TYR A 113 18.78 6.42 12.71
C TYR A 113 18.22 5.08 12.25
N LEU A 114 16.89 4.95 12.21
CA LEU A 114 16.18 3.78 11.71
C LEU A 114 15.31 4.21 10.53
N LYS A 115 15.44 3.49 9.41
CA LYS A 115 14.54 3.61 8.26
C LYS A 115 14.40 2.26 7.57
N VAL A 116 13.23 2.04 7.00
CA VAL A 116 12.97 0.96 6.05
C VAL A 116 13.16 1.51 4.65
N CYS A 117 13.83 0.75 3.80
CA CYS A 117 13.96 1.04 2.38
C CYS A 117 13.78 -0.24 1.57
N GLU A 118 13.51 -0.08 0.28
CA GLU A 118 13.50 -1.19 -0.65
C GLU A 118 14.86 -1.92 -0.61
N ASN A 119 14.80 -3.25 -0.57
CA ASN A 119 16.00 -4.08 -0.68
C ASN A 119 16.14 -4.53 -2.13
N SER A 120 16.99 -3.84 -2.90
CA SER A 120 17.15 -4.05 -4.35
C SER A 120 17.82 -5.38 -4.75
N VAL A 121 18.10 -6.31 -3.81
CA VAL A 121 18.70 -7.59 -4.19
C VAL A 121 17.68 -8.49 -4.85
N TYR A 122 17.97 -8.79 -6.12
CA TYR A 122 17.32 -9.76 -6.98
C TYR A 122 17.34 -11.14 -6.31
N TYR A 123 16.24 -11.54 -5.67
CA TYR A 123 16.02 -12.94 -5.35
C TYR A 123 15.61 -13.65 -6.63
N VAL A 124 16.54 -14.40 -7.25
CA VAL A 124 16.16 -15.54 -8.08
C VAL A 124 15.38 -16.46 -7.15
N SER A 125 14.07 -16.54 -7.37
CA SER A 125 13.23 -17.56 -6.77
C SER A 125 13.72 -18.93 -7.26
N ASP A 126 14.06 -19.82 -6.34
CA ASP A 126 14.06 -21.27 -6.61
C ASP A 126 12.63 -21.76 -6.91
#